data_AF-A0A952TPU7-F1
#
_entry.id   AF-A0A952TPU7-F1
#
_cell.length_a   1.000
_cell.length_b   1.000
_cell.length_c   1.000
_cell.angle_alpha   90.00
_cell.angle_beta   90.00
_cell.angle_gamma   90.00
#
_symmetry.space_group_name_H-M   'P 1'
#
loop_
_entity.id
_entity.type
_entity.pdbx_description
1 polymer ?
#
loop_
_entity_poly.entity_id
_entity_poly.type
_entity_poly.pdbx_seq_one_letter_code
_entity_poly.pdbx_strand_id
1 'polypeptide(L)'
;MKLKLWIMALGLGLSVQASAAGGFCAKYNENAEYAKAIEIVAAKLKYSTEELCTLGRLADIYVDTKNIYNAQIDEVERHIWVTLHYYEYSCQYFVRAKDGVTTAQNCYNTF
;
A
#
# COMPACT_ATOMS: atom_id res chain seq x y z
N MET A 1 -46.46 14.86 39.58
CA MET A 1 -46.54 14.68 38.11
C MET A 1 -45.46 15.49 37.42
N LYS A 2 -44.34 14.89 37.00
CA LYS A 2 -43.44 15.40 35.93
C LYS A 2 -42.66 14.20 35.37
N LEU A 3 -43.21 13.51 34.38
CA LEU A 3 -42.48 12.45 33.67
C LEU A 3 -41.86 13.07 32.42
N LYS A 4 -40.52 13.05 32.36
CA LYS A 4 -39.70 13.64 31.29
C LYS A 4 -39.83 12.83 30.00
N LEU A 5 -39.94 13.57 28.90
CA LEU A 5 -40.00 13.11 27.52
C LEU A 5 -38.67 12.39 27.15
N TRP A 6 -38.77 11.14 26.72
CA TRP A 6 -37.64 10.39 26.14
C TRP A 6 -37.55 10.70 24.65
N ILE A 7 -36.50 11.39 24.22
CA ILE A 7 -36.17 11.53 22.80
C ILE A 7 -35.28 10.35 22.40
N MET A 8 -35.80 9.50 21.53
CA MET A 8 -35.03 8.49 20.81
C MET A 8 -33.94 9.17 19.99
N ALA A 9 -32.68 8.90 20.28
CA ALA A 9 -31.60 9.14 19.34
C ALA A 9 -31.37 7.85 18.54
N LEU A 10 -32.05 7.75 17.40
CA LEU A 10 -31.76 6.76 16.37
C LEU A 10 -30.42 7.16 15.75
N GLY A 11 -29.33 6.64 16.30
CA GLY A 11 -27.99 6.80 15.73
C GLY A 11 -27.94 6.10 14.39
N LEU A 12 -28.11 6.85 13.30
CA LEU A 12 -27.76 6.43 11.96
C LEU A 12 -26.25 6.15 11.94
N GLY A 13 -25.90 4.88 12.18
CA GLY A 13 -24.58 4.37 11.87
C GLY A 13 -24.40 4.45 10.37
N LEU A 14 -23.73 5.51 9.91
CA LEU A 14 -23.18 5.59 8.56
C LEU A 14 -22.12 4.49 8.45
N SER A 15 -22.55 3.31 7.98
CA SER A 15 -21.64 2.31 7.46
C SER A 15 -20.92 2.94 6.27
N VAL A 16 -19.68 3.40 6.49
CA VAL A 16 -18.75 3.72 5.42
C VAL A 16 -18.61 2.44 4.61
N GLN A 17 -19.30 2.41 3.47
CA GLN A 17 -19.09 1.39 2.47
C GLN A 17 -17.69 1.66 1.93
N ALA A 18 -16.71 0.88 2.41
CA ALA A 18 -15.40 0.81 1.79
C ALA A 18 -15.63 0.39 0.33
N SER A 19 -15.50 1.34 -0.57
CA SER A 19 -15.58 1.10 -2.00
C SER A 19 -14.52 0.06 -2.32
N ALA A 20 -14.91 -1.12 -2.79
CA ALA A 20 -14.02 -2.00 -3.53
C ALA A 20 -13.71 -1.36 -4.89
N ALA A 21 -13.14 -0.15 -4.88
CA ALA A 21 -12.56 0.50 -6.03
C ALA A 21 -11.19 -0.16 -6.20
N GLY A 22 -11.18 -1.29 -6.90
CA GLY A 22 -9.97 -2.00 -7.26
C GLY A 22 -9.13 -1.14 -8.21
N GLY A 23 -8.36 -0.20 -7.65
CA GLY A 23 -7.35 0.55 -8.38
C GLY A 23 -6.18 -0.36 -8.78
N PHE A 24 -5.00 0.21 -8.99
CA PHE A 24 -3.81 -0.55 -9.43
C PHE A 24 -3.44 -1.73 -8.52
N CYS A 25 -3.96 -1.76 -7.29
CA CYS A 25 -3.70 -2.80 -6.29
C CYS A 25 -4.64 -4.01 -6.34
N ALA A 26 -5.75 -3.97 -7.07
CA ALA A 26 -6.78 -5.03 -7.02
C ALA A 26 -6.22 -6.42 -7.30
N LYS A 27 -5.26 -6.51 -8.22
CA LYS A 27 -4.55 -7.73 -8.61
C LYS A 27 -3.71 -8.37 -7.49
N TYR A 28 -3.55 -7.69 -6.36
CA TYR A 28 -2.75 -8.17 -5.22
C TYR A 28 -3.57 -8.50 -3.97
N ASN A 29 -4.91 -8.37 -4.03
CA ASN A 29 -5.77 -8.60 -2.87
C ASN A 29 -5.68 -10.04 -2.30
N GLU A 30 -5.35 -11.02 -3.14
CA GLU A 30 -5.20 -12.42 -2.73
C GLU A 30 -3.79 -12.77 -2.24
N ASN A 31 -2.83 -11.85 -2.35
CA ASN A 31 -1.46 -12.03 -1.87
C ASN A 31 -1.19 -11.07 -0.70
N ALA A 32 -1.33 -11.60 0.52
CA ALA A 32 -1.18 -10.81 1.75
C ALA A 32 0.19 -10.15 1.89
N GLU A 33 1.27 -10.80 1.43
CA GLU A 33 2.62 -10.21 1.48
C GLU A 33 2.75 -9.03 0.52
N TYR A 34 2.20 -9.13 -0.68
CA TYR A 34 2.22 -8.04 -1.67
C TYR A 34 1.35 -6.88 -1.22
N ALA A 35 0.14 -7.16 -0.73
CA ALA A 35 -0.73 -6.15 -0.13
C ALA A 35 -0.04 -5.42 1.03
N LYS A 36 0.67 -6.16 1.90
CA LYS A 36 1.40 -5.56 3.03
C LYS A 36 2.57 -4.69 2.56
N ALA A 37 3.32 -5.12 1.54
CA ALA A 37 4.41 -4.32 0.98
C ALA A 37 3.89 -3.01 0.36
N ILE A 38 2.74 -3.04 -0.33
CA ILE A 38 2.09 -1.83 -0.86
C ILE A 38 1.68 -0.89 0.28
N GLU A 39 1.10 -1.40 1.36
CA GLU A 39 0.74 -0.61 2.55
C GLU A 39 1.97 0.09 3.16
N ILE A 40 3.10 -0.62 3.27
CA ILE A 40 4.37 -0.06 3.77
C ILE A 40 4.85 1.09 2.88
N VAL A 41 4.78 0.92 1.55
CA VAL A 41 5.18 1.95 0.59
C VAL A 41 4.22 3.14 0.62
N ALA A 42 2.92 2.91 0.73
CA ALA A 42 1.93 3.97 0.90
C ALA A 42 2.24 4.81 2.15
N ALA A 43 2.46 4.15 3.29
CA ALA A 43 2.82 4.82 4.54
C ALA A 43 4.12 5.62 4.44
N LYS A 44 5.16 5.07 3.80
CA LYS A 44 6.44 5.78 3.53
C LYS A 44 6.21 7.05 2.71
N LEU A 45 5.27 7.01 1.77
CA LEU A 45 4.90 8.15 0.91
C LEU A 45 3.84 9.06 1.53
N LYS A 46 3.40 8.77 2.76
CA LYS A 46 2.36 9.52 3.47
C LYS A 46 1.00 9.50 2.76
N TYR A 47 0.69 8.38 2.12
CA TYR A 47 -0.65 8.05 1.62
C TYR A 47 -1.25 6.93 2.45
N SER A 48 -2.57 6.89 2.53
CA SER A 48 -3.28 5.63 2.77
C SER A 48 -3.08 4.68 1.58
N THR A 49 -3.27 3.38 1.81
CA THR A 49 -3.22 2.39 0.73
C THR A 49 -4.22 2.72 -0.37
N GLU A 50 -5.45 3.11 -0.02
CA GLU A 50 -6.50 3.46 -0.99
C GLU A 50 -6.12 4.66 -1.86
N GLU A 51 -5.58 5.72 -1.26
CA GLU A 51 -5.08 6.90 -1.99
C GLU A 51 -3.95 6.54 -2.96
N LEU A 52 -3.01 5.70 -2.53
CA LEU A 52 -1.92 5.25 -3.42
C LEU A 52 -2.47 4.42 -4.58
N CYS A 53 -3.37 3.48 -4.31
CA CYS A 53 -3.94 2.57 -5.32
C CYS A 53 -4.80 3.29 -6.36
N THR A 54 -5.26 4.51 -6.07
CA THR A 54 -6.11 5.32 -6.94
C THR A 54 -5.43 6.62 -7.41
N LEU A 55 -4.12 6.75 -7.18
CA LEU A 55 -3.38 7.97 -7.45
C LEU A 55 -3.32 8.24 -8.96
N GLY A 56 -4.02 9.29 -9.43
CA GLY A 56 -4.25 9.53 -10.86
C GLY A 56 -3.00 9.82 -11.71
N ARG A 57 -1.84 10.03 -11.09
CA ARG A 57 -0.54 10.16 -11.78
C ARG A 57 0.19 8.83 -11.99
N LEU A 58 -0.31 7.73 -11.41
CA LEU A 58 0.21 6.40 -11.64
C LEU A 58 -0.39 5.83 -12.93
N ALA A 59 0.45 5.14 -13.68
CA ALA A 59 0.07 4.30 -14.80
C ALA A 59 -0.09 2.83 -14.36
N ASP A 60 0.70 2.37 -13.38
CA ASP A 60 0.59 1.02 -12.80
C ASP A 60 1.28 0.92 -11.43
N ILE A 61 0.94 -0.13 -10.68
CA ILE A 61 1.73 -0.64 -9.55
C ILE A 61 2.14 -2.07 -9.89
N TYR A 62 3.45 -2.31 -9.92
CA TYR A 62 4.01 -3.64 -10.11
C TYR A 62 4.66 -4.15 -8.83
N VAL A 63 4.44 -5.42 -8.49
CA VAL A 63 5.00 -6.07 -7.31
C VAL A 63 5.62 -7.40 -7.69
N ASP A 64 6.83 -7.66 -7.17
CA ASP A 64 7.53 -8.92 -7.37
C ASP A 64 8.40 -9.28 -6.15
N THR A 65 8.68 -10.57 -5.98
CA THR A 65 9.58 -11.07 -4.94
C THR A 65 10.98 -11.24 -5.51
N LYS A 66 11.99 -10.72 -4.80
CA LYS A 66 13.40 -10.88 -5.15
C LYS A 66 14.22 -11.36 -3.96
N ASN A 67 15.22 -12.17 -4.26
CA ASN A 67 16.26 -12.55 -3.31
C ASN A 67 17.50 -11.71 -3.62
N ILE A 68 17.98 -10.96 -2.63
CA ILE A 68 19.10 -10.03 -2.78
C ILE A 68 20.19 -10.47 -1.81
N TYR A 69 21.40 -10.69 -2.31
CA TYR A 69 22.53 -10.98 -1.45
C TYR A 69 23.00 -9.70 -0.72
N ASN A 70 23.04 -9.77 0.60
CA ASN A 70 23.51 -8.70 1.48
C ASN A 70 24.93 -9.02 1.96
N ALA A 71 25.91 -8.34 1.36
CA ALA A 71 27.33 -8.52 1.67
C ALA A 71 27.72 -8.09 3.10
N GLN A 72 26.90 -7.29 3.80
CA GLN A 72 27.22 -6.83 5.17
C GLN A 72 27.05 -7.94 6.21
N ILE A 73 26.12 -8.86 5.94
CA ILE A 73 25.80 -9.99 6.82
C ILE A 73 26.09 -11.35 6.18
N ASP A 74 26.63 -11.36 4.96
CA ASP A 74 26.94 -12.57 4.17
C ASP A 74 25.74 -13.52 3.99
N GLU A 75 24.55 -12.96 3.76
CA GLU A 75 23.30 -13.72 3.64
C GLU A 75 22.43 -13.23 2.49
N VAL A 76 21.53 -14.10 2.01
CA VAL A 76 20.50 -13.75 1.04
C VAL A 76 19.25 -13.26 1.76
N GLU A 77 18.87 -12.01 1.52
CA GLU A 77 17.67 -11.40 2.06
C GLU A 77 16.54 -11.35 1.03
N ARG A 78 15.39 -11.92 1.40
CA ARG A 78 14.16 -11.82 0.60
C ARG A 78 13.56 -10.42 0.72
N HIS A 79 13.28 -9.82 -0.42
CA HIS A 79 12.65 -8.52 -0.58
C HIS A 79 11.40 -8.63 -1.46
N ILE A 80 10.45 -7.73 -1.23
CA ILE A 80 9.31 -7.47 -2.10
C ILE A 80 9.57 -6.13 -2.74
N TRP A 81 9.71 -6.13 -4.05
CA TRP A 81 9.84 -4.91 -4.85
C TRP A 81 8.45 -4.38 -5.14
N VAL A 82 8.21 -3.13 -4.79
CA VAL A 82 7.02 -2.39 -5.19
C VAL A 82 7.47 -1.30 -6.13
N THR A 83 7.14 -1.41 -7.41
CA THR A 83 7.40 -0.40 -8.41
C THR A 83 6.15 0.41 -8.67
N LEU A 84 6.24 1.71 -8.42
CA LEU A 84 5.24 2.69 -8.80
C LEU A 84 5.60 3.24 -10.16
N HIS A 85 4.83 2.89 -11.18
CA HIS A 85 5.00 3.43 -12.53
C HIS A 85 4.16 4.70 -12.65
N TYR A 86 4.81 5.85 -12.74
CA TYR A 86 4.19 7.11 -13.14
C TYR A 86 4.26 7.23 -14.67
N TYR A 87 3.51 8.16 -15.24
CA TYR A 87 3.53 8.39 -16.68
C TYR A 87 4.90 8.88 -17.18
N GLU A 88 5.68 9.56 -16.35
CA GLU A 88 6.97 10.16 -16.74
C GLU A 88 8.19 9.38 -16.21
N TYR A 89 8.05 8.67 -15.09
CA TYR A 89 9.14 7.94 -14.44
C TYR A 89 8.62 6.77 -13.62
N SER A 90 9.51 5.93 -13.11
CA SER A 90 9.18 4.84 -12.20
C SER A 90 9.98 4.98 -10.92
N CYS A 91 9.41 4.60 -9.77
CA CYS A 91 10.14 4.46 -8.51
C CYS A 91 9.92 3.06 -7.94
N GLN A 92 11.03 2.35 -7.72
CA GLN A 92 11.03 1.02 -7.11
C GLN A 92 11.48 1.09 -5.65
N TYR A 93 10.69 0.49 -4.78
CA TYR A 93 10.93 0.41 -3.34
C TYR A 93 11.22 -1.04 -2.95
N PHE A 94 12.25 -1.24 -2.13
CA PHE A 94 12.75 -2.54 -1.75
C PHE A 94 12.30 -2.82 -0.32
N VAL A 95 11.21 -3.55 -0.14
CA VAL A 95 10.66 -3.87 1.19
C VAL A 95 11.23 -5.20 1.65
N ARG A 96 12.07 -5.22 2.69
CA ARG A 96 12.62 -6.46 3.22
C ARG A 96 11.50 -7.28 3.87
N ALA A 97 11.37 -8.54 3.47
CA ALA A 97 10.23 -9.37 3.89
C ALA A 97 10.25 -9.71 5.39
N LYS A 98 11.42 -9.73 6.03
CA LYS A 98 11.56 -10.13 7.44
C LYS A 98 10.94 -9.12 8.42
N ASP A 99 11.02 -7.83 8.11
CA ASP A 99 10.71 -6.74 9.05
C ASP A 99 9.93 -5.58 8.41
N GLY A 100 9.64 -5.65 7.11
CA GLY A 100 8.89 -4.61 6.40
C GLY A 100 9.66 -3.30 6.23
N VAL A 101 10.98 -3.30 6.45
CA VAL A 101 11.80 -2.09 6.28
C VAL A 101 12.05 -1.84 4.81
N THR A 102 11.84 -0.61 4.34
CA THR A 102 12.29 -0.20 3.01
C THR A 102 13.81 0.02 3.03
N THR A 103 14.57 -0.89 2.43
CA THR A 103 16.04 -0.90 2.46
C THR A 103 16.66 -0.03 1.36
N ALA A 104 15.95 0.16 0.25
CA ALA A 104 16.38 0.99 -0.87
C ALA A 104 15.19 1.59 -1.63
N GLN A 105 15.48 2.65 -2.39
CA GLN A 105 14.56 3.29 -3.32
C GLN A 105 15.34 3.72 -4.57
N ASN A 106 14.92 3.27 -5.74
CA ASN A 106 15.52 3.61 -7.02
C ASN A 106 14.45 4.20 -7.94
N CYS A 107 14.62 5.46 -8.34
CA CYS A 107 13.75 6.10 -9.33
C CYS A 107 14.50 6.26 -10.65
N TYR A 108 13.84 5.93 -11.74
CA TYR A 108 14.41 5.93 -13.09
C TYR A 108 13.39 6.41 -14.11
N ASN A 109 13.86 7.03 -15.18
CA ASN A 109 12.98 7.42 -16.29
C ASN A 109 12.44 6.15 -16.97
N THR A 110 11.14 6.18 -17.30
CA THR A 110 10.49 5.07 -18.00
C THR A 110 10.79 5.11 -19.51
N PHE A 111 11.48 6.17 -19.98
CA PHE A 111 11.90 6.42 -21.36
C PHE A 111 13.40 6.71 -21.45
#